data_AF-A0A1J0VTV1-F1
#
_entry.id   AF-A0A1J0VTV1-F1
#
_cell.length_a   1.000
_cell.length_b   1.000
_cell.length_c   1.000
_cell.angle_alpha   90.00
_cell.angle_beta   90.00
_cell.angle_gamma   90.00
#
_symmetry.space_group_name_H-M   'P 1'
#
loop_
_entity.id
_entity.type
_entity.pdbx_description
1 polymer ?
#
loop_
_entity_poly.entity_id
_entity_poly.type
_entity_poly.pdbx_seq_one_letter_code
_entity_poly.pdbx_strand_id
1 'polypeptide(L)'
;MLARALTGTTVDEKQWIVLNQATGEPVERAAHIHRIVGLTQWAPAEVETALNALLDKGLLANTPHGRLEPTTAGTAVVGKVRTESGAIVAAAYSAVAPEDLAVAARVLATITTRMAEELAHG
;
A
#
# COMPACT_ATOMS: atom_id res chain seq x y z
N MET A 1 10.07 -10.58 2.51
CA MET A 1 9.46 -10.07 3.77
C MET A 1 7.94 -10.03 3.64
N LEU A 2 7.38 -9.31 2.67
CA LEU A 2 5.93 -9.25 2.46
C LEU A 2 5.29 -10.63 2.29
N ALA A 3 5.82 -11.50 1.42
CA ALA A 3 5.31 -12.86 1.26
C ALA A 3 5.23 -13.66 2.58
N ARG A 4 6.16 -13.42 3.52
CA ARG A 4 6.10 -14.03 4.86
C ARG A 4 4.97 -13.44 5.70
N ALA A 5 4.81 -12.12 5.69
CA ALA A 5 3.73 -11.45 6.43
C ALA A 5 2.33 -11.76 5.88
N LEU A 6 2.23 -12.11 4.59
CA LEU A 6 0.98 -12.57 3.96
C LEU A 6 0.69 -14.04 4.25
N THR A 7 1.67 -14.81 4.71
CA THR A 7 1.48 -16.23 5.04
C THR A 7 0.46 -16.38 6.17
N GLY A 8 -0.56 -17.22 5.97
CA GLY A 8 -1.66 -17.38 6.92
C GLY A 8 -2.68 -16.23 6.89
N THR A 9 -2.67 -15.39 5.85
CA THR A 9 -3.78 -14.52 5.48
C THR A 9 -4.51 -15.09 4.27
N THR A 10 -5.69 -14.55 3.94
CA THR A 10 -6.45 -14.92 2.74
C THR A 10 -6.12 -14.04 1.53
N VAL A 11 -5.10 -13.18 1.62
CA VAL A 11 -4.75 -12.16 0.62
C VAL A 11 -3.39 -12.43 -0.03
N ASP A 12 -3.31 -12.27 -1.34
CA ASP A 12 -2.06 -12.25 -2.10
C ASP A 12 -1.42 -10.84 -2.12
N GLU A 13 -0.28 -10.69 -2.80
CA GLU A 13 0.44 -9.41 -2.89
C GLU A 13 -0.37 -8.30 -3.59
N LYS A 14 -1.12 -8.62 -4.65
CA LYS A 14 -1.93 -7.62 -5.37
C LYS A 14 -3.11 -7.18 -4.50
N GLN A 15 -3.80 -8.14 -3.89
CA GLN A 15 -4.88 -7.90 -2.94
C GLN A 15 -4.37 -7.12 -1.72
N TRP A 16 -3.18 -7.43 -1.21
CA TRP A 16 -2.55 -6.69 -0.14
C TRP A 16 -2.35 -5.22 -0.50
N ILE A 17 -1.74 -4.94 -1.65
CA ILE A 17 -1.47 -3.57 -2.09
C ILE A 17 -2.78 -2.81 -2.29
N VAL A 18 -3.77 -3.40 -2.97
CA VAL A 18 -5.08 -2.77 -3.19
C VAL A 18 -5.79 -2.48 -1.86
N LEU A 19 -5.79 -3.41 -0.90
CA LEU A 19 -6.40 -3.24 0.41
C LEU A 19 -5.66 -2.18 1.26
N ASN A 20 -4.34 -2.26 1.32
CA ASN A 20 -3.50 -1.37 2.12
C ASN A 20 -3.59 0.08 1.65
N GLN A 21 -3.74 0.31 0.35
CA GLN A 21 -3.90 1.65 -0.23
C GLN A 21 -5.32 2.20 -0.12
N ALA A 22 -6.30 1.37 0.26
CA ALA A 22 -7.67 1.82 0.54
C ALA A 22 -7.86 2.25 2.01
N THR A 23 -6.85 2.11 2.87
CA THR A 23 -6.95 2.57 4.27
C THR A 23 -6.94 4.08 4.37
N GLY A 24 -7.76 4.63 5.28
CA GLY A 24 -7.92 6.07 5.47
C GLY A 24 -9.36 6.48 5.20
N GLU A 25 -9.55 7.59 4.50
CA GLU A 25 -10.88 8.02 4.06
C GLU A 25 -11.42 7.11 2.94
N PRO A 26 -12.74 6.88 2.85
CA PRO A 26 -13.33 6.12 1.76
C PRO A 26 -12.94 6.68 0.39
N VAL A 27 -12.62 5.83 -0.58
CA VAL A 27 -12.09 6.25 -1.89
C VAL A 27 -13.02 5.85 -3.03
N GLU A 28 -13.12 6.67 -4.08
CA GLU A 28 -13.86 6.25 -5.28
C GLU A 28 -13.14 5.08 -5.98
N ARG A 29 -13.91 4.10 -6.47
CA ARG A 29 -13.36 2.88 -7.10
C ARG A 29 -12.42 3.19 -8.26
N ALA A 30 -12.84 4.05 -9.19
CA ALA A 30 -12.04 4.42 -10.36
C ALA A 30 -10.75 5.17 -9.96
N ALA A 31 -10.87 6.12 -9.01
CA ALA A 31 -9.72 6.85 -8.49
C ALA A 31 -8.72 5.92 -7.79
N HIS A 32 -9.22 4.92 -7.04
CA HIS A 32 -8.39 3.92 -6.40
C HIS A 32 -7.64 3.08 -7.43
N ILE A 33 -8.33 2.54 -8.44
CA ILE A 33 -7.70 1.75 -9.52
C ILE A 33 -6.62 2.57 -10.21
N HIS A 34 -6.94 3.80 -10.62
CA HIS A 34 -5.99 4.69 -11.30
C HIS A 34 -4.74 4.94 -10.44
N ARG A 35 -4.92 5.17 -9.13
CA ARG A 35 -3.81 5.32 -8.19
C ARG A 35 -2.92 4.08 -8.15
N ILE A 36 -3.49 2.88 -8.03
CA ILE A 36 -2.71 1.64 -7.97
C ILE A 36 -1.94 1.38 -9.27
N VAL A 37 -2.58 1.61 -10.42
CA VAL A 37 -1.90 1.49 -11.72
C VAL A 37 -0.67 2.40 -11.79
N GLY A 38 -0.81 3.65 -11.34
CA GLY A 38 0.32 4.59 -11.26
C GLY A 38 1.44 4.15 -10.31
N LEU A 39 1.11 3.43 -9.24
CA LEU A 39 2.08 2.95 -8.25
C LEU A 39 2.77 1.63 -8.64
N THR A 40 2.14 0.80 -9.47
CA THR A 40 2.54 -0.62 -9.64
C THR A 40 2.83 -1.02 -11.08
N GLN A 41 2.52 -0.15 -12.06
CA GLN A 41 2.56 -0.46 -13.50
C GLN A 41 1.71 -1.68 -13.91
N TRP A 42 0.82 -2.17 -13.05
CA TRP A 42 -0.10 -3.26 -13.37
C TRP A 42 -1.17 -2.81 -14.37
N ALA A 43 -1.68 -3.75 -15.16
CA ALA A 43 -2.81 -3.44 -16.02
C ALA A 43 -4.07 -3.15 -15.17
N PRO A 44 -4.93 -2.19 -15.57
CA PRO A 44 -6.14 -1.86 -14.82
C PRO A 44 -7.02 -3.09 -14.48
N ALA A 45 -7.14 -4.04 -15.41
CA ALA A 45 -7.91 -5.27 -15.23
C ALA A 45 -7.37 -6.16 -14.08
N GLU A 46 -6.06 -6.17 -13.85
CA GLU A 46 -5.46 -6.92 -12.73
C GLU A 46 -5.81 -6.27 -11.38
N VAL A 47 -5.78 -4.94 -11.33
CA VAL A 47 -6.18 -4.16 -10.14
C VAL A 47 -7.67 -4.38 -9.86
N GLU A 48 -8.51 -4.35 -10.88
CA GLU A 48 -9.94 -4.64 -10.75
C GLU A 48 -10.22 -6.06 -10.27
N THR A 49 -9.47 -7.04 -10.77
CA THR A 49 -9.56 -8.44 -10.35
C THR A 49 -9.23 -8.58 -8.86
N ALA A 50 -8.12 -7.97 -8.41
CA ALA A 50 -7.73 -7.98 -7.00
C ALA A 50 -8.76 -7.25 -6.11
N LEU A 51 -9.29 -6.12 -6.58
CA LEU A 51 -10.33 -5.35 -5.88
C LEU A 51 -11.62 -6.15 -5.71
N ASN A 52 -12.10 -6.79 -6.77
CA ASN A 52 -13.29 -7.64 -6.72
C ASN A 52 -13.09 -8.82 -5.77
N ALA A 53 -11.92 -9.48 -5.82
CA ALA A 53 -11.61 -10.55 -4.89
C ALA A 53 -11.64 -10.09 -3.41
N LEU A 54 -11.24 -8.85 -3.12
CA LEU A 54 -11.32 -8.27 -1.77
C LEU A 54 -12.76 -7.97 -1.34
N LEU A 55 -13.61 -7.51 -2.26
CA LEU A 55 -15.05 -7.34 -2.02
C LEU A 55 -15.72 -8.69 -1.73
N ASP A 56 -15.42 -9.71 -2.54
CA ASP A 56 -15.95 -11.07 -2.37
C ASP A 56 -15.51 -11.70 -1.05
N LYS A 57 -14.29 -11.40 -0.59
CA LYS A 57 -13.76 -11.82 0.72
C LYS A 57 -14.31 -11.00 1.89
N GLY A 58 -15.11 -9.96 1.64
CA GLY A 58 -15.63 -9.04 2.66
C GLY A 58 -14.53 -8.23 3.37
N LEU A 59 -13.39 -8.02 2.71
CA LEU A 59 -12.28 -7.21 3.23
C LEU A 59 -12.38 -5.74 2.80
N LEU A 60 -13.06 -5.49 1.67
CA LEU A 60 -13.54 -4.17 1.26
C LEU A 60 -15.07 -4.17 1.26
N ALA A 61 -15.66 -3.00 1.42
CA ALA A 61 -17.08 -2.76 1.24
C ALA A 61 -17.33 -1.48 0.44
N ASN A 62 -18.48 -1.41 -0.24
CA ASN A 62 -18.99 -0.16 -0.79
C ASN A 62 -19.72 0.60 0.32
N THR A 63 -19.39 1.86 0.50
CA THR A 63 -20.13 2.80 1.35
C THR A 63 -21.50 3.09 0.73
N PRO A 64 -22.44 3.67 1.50
CA PRO A 64 -23.74 4.12 0.97
C PRO A 64 -23.63 5.11 -0.19
N HIS A 65 -22.49 5.79 -0.34
CA HIS A 65 -22.20 6.74 -1.42
C HIS A 65 -21.43 6.12 -2.59
N GLY A 66 -21.28 4.79 -2.64
CA GLY A 66 -20.57 4.09 -3.72
C GLY A 66 -19.06 4.24 -3.69
N ARG A 67 -18.48 4.65 -2.56
CA ARG A 67 -17.02 4.68 -2.33
C ARG A 67 -16.57 3.36 -1.70
N LEU A 68 -15.30 3.04 -1.77
CA LEU A 68 -14.71 1.85 -1.16
C LEU A 68 -14.09 2.20 0.19
N GLU A 69 -14.30 1.33 1.16
CA GLU A 69 -13.59 1.37 2.44
C GLU A 69 -13.23 -0.05 2.93
N PRO A 70 -12.14 -0.21 3.69
CA PRO A 70 -11.85 -1.46 4.37
C PRO A 70 -12.92 -1.78 5.41
N THR A 71 -13.36 -3.03 5.44
CA THR A 71 -14.21 -3.52 6.53
C THR A 71 -13.39 -3.64 7.83
N THR A 72 -14.04 -3.96 8.95
CA THR A 72 -13.33 -4.32 10.19
C THR A 72 -12.36 -5.48 9.97
N ALA A 73 -12.75 -6.49 9.18
CA ALA A 73 -11.89 -7.61 8.84
C ALA A 73 -10.73 -7.19 7.93
N GLY A 74 -10.97 -6.35 6.92
CA GLY A 74 -9.93 -5.76 6.08
C GLY A 74 -8.91 -4.96 6.90
N THR A 75 -9.39 -4.13 7.81
CA THR A 75 -8.55 -3.33 8.72
C THR A 75 -7.70 -4.23 9.62
N ALA A 76 -8.25 -5.33 10.13
CA ALA A 76 -7.51 -6.28 10.95
C ALA A 76 -6.39 -6.98 10.15
N VAL A 77 -6.65 -7.36 8.89
CA VAL A 77 -5.62 -7.91 7.99
C VAL A 77 -4.50 -6.88 7.76
N VAL A 78 -4.85 -5.61 7.51
CA VAL A 78 -3.86 -4.53 7.38
C VAL A 78 -3.04 -4.34 8.63
N GLY A 79 -3.68 -4.30 9.80
CA GLY A 79 -2.99 -4.21 11.08
C GLY A 79 -1.98 -5.34 11.27
N LYS A 80 -2.40 -6.59 11.09
CA LYS A 80 -1.53 -7.77 11.23
C LYS A 80 -0.30 -7.69 10.33
N VAL A 81 -0.51 -7.48 9.02
CA VAL A 81 0.59 -7.46 8.04
C VAL A 81 1.52 -6.26 8.28
N ARG A 82 1.00 -5.08 8.63
CA ARG A 82 1.81 -3.91 9.00
C ARG A 82 2.62 -4.13 10.27
N THR A 83 2.06 -4.80 11.28
CA THR A 83 2.82 -5.11 12.51
C THR A 83 3.95 -6.08 12.23
N GLU A 84 3.70 -7.16 11.50
CA GLU A 84 4.72 -8.17 11.19
C GLU A 84 5.82 -7.62 10.28
N SER A 85 5.46 -6.86 9.24
CA SER A 85 6.45 -6.21 8.37
C SER A 85 7.17 -5.06 9.09
N GLY A 86 6.44 -4.23 9.83
CA GLY A 86 6.95 -3.08 10.56
C GLY A 86 7.99 -3.45 11.61
N ALA A 87 7.82 -4.56 12.33
CA ALA A 87 8.82 -5.02 13.30
C ALA A 87 10.18 -5.34 12.64
N ILE A 88 10.17 -5.95 11.45
CA ILE A 88 11.40 -6.29 10.72
C ILE A 88 12.02 -5.01 10.13
N VAL A 89 11.22 -4.11 9.58
CA VAL A 89 11.70 -2.80 9.10
C VAL A 89 12.32 -2.02 10.25
N ALA A 90 11.62 -1.89 11.37
CA ALA A 90 12.10 -1.18 12.55
C ALA A 90 13.42 -1.76 13.07
N ALA A 91 13.55 -3.09 13.13
CA ALA A 91 14.80 -3.75 13.51
C ALA A 91 15.97 -3.37 12.57
N ALA A 92 15.73 -3.38 11.25
CA ALA A 92 16.74 -2.99 10.27
C ALA A 92 17.19 -1.53 10.41
N TYR A 93 16.23 -0.60 10.58
CA TYR A 93 16.55 0.81 10.80
C TYR A 93 17.24 1.05 12.15
N SER A 94 16.87 0.32 13.19
CA SER A 94 17.48 0.46 14.54
C SER A 94 18.96 0.04 14.59
N ALA A 95 19.43 -0.71 13.60
CA ALA A 95 20.83 -1.09 13.47
C ALA A 95 21.72 0.04 12.88
N VAL A 96 21.12 1.13 12.39
CA VAL A 96 21.82 2.27 11.79
C VAL A 96 21.81 3.45 12.76
N ALA A 97 22.93 4.16 12.87
CA ALA A 97 23.03 5.32 13.73
C ALA A 97 22.07 6.44 13.28
N PRO A 98 21.43 7.19 14.20
CA PRO A 98 20.48 8.25 13.85
C PRO A 98 21.05 9.31 12.90
N GLU A 99 22.33 9.65 13.04
CA GLU A 99 23.04 10.58 12.18
C GLU A 99 23.16 10.08 10.73
N ASP A 100 23.43 8.78 10.55
CA ASP A 100 23.54 8.17 9.23
C ASP A 100 22.16 8.05 8.57
N LEU A 101 21.12 7.73 9.33
CA LEU A 101 19.74 7.78 8.86
C LEU A 101 19.34 9.19 8.42
N ALA A 102 19.75 10.23 9.16
CA ALA A 102 19.49 11.62 8.78
C ALA A 102 20.26 12.03 7.51
N VAL A 103 21.47 11.52 7.30
CA VAL A 103 22.21 11.70 6.04
C VAL A 103 21.48 11.00 4.90
N ALA A 104 21.12 9.74 5.05
CA ALA A 104 20.41 8.97 4.03
C ALA A 104 19.06 9.61 3.65
N ALA A 105 18.30 10.08 4.65
CA ALA A 105 17.04 10.78 4.44
C ALA A 105 17.22 12.06 3.62
N ARG A 106 18.25 12.86 3.92
CA ARG A 106 18.56 14.08 3.15
C ARG A 106 18.92 13.75 1.71
N VAL A 107 19.78 12.75 1.49
CA VAL A 107 20.18 12.33 0.14
C VAL A 107 18.97 11.86 -0.67
N LEU A 108 18.14 10.99 -0.10
CA LEU A 108 16.95 10.47 -0.77
C LEU A 108 15.94 11.59 -1.09
N ALA A 109 15.76 12.55 -0.18
CA ALA A 109 14.89 13.70 -0.41
C ALA A 109 15.38 14.53 -1.59
N THR A 110 16.67 14.89 -1.63
CA THR A 110 17.26 15.65 -2.75
C THR A 110 17.06 14.95 -4.10
N ILE A 111 17.33 13.63 -4.16
CA ILE A 111 17.16 12.86 -5.39
C ILE A 111 15.67 12.82 -5.80
N THR A 112 14.76 12.61 -4.84
CA THR A 112 13.32 12.55 -5.10
C THR A 112 12.78 13.88 -5.62
N THR A 113 13.20 15.00 -5.01
CA THR A 113 12.86 16.35 -5.49
C THR A 113 13.35 16.54 -6.92
N ARG A 114 14.60 16.15 -7.23
CA ARG A 114 15.12 16.29 -8.58
C ARG A 114 14.37 15.43 -9.60
N MET A 115 14.03 14.19 -9.26
CA MET A 115 13.23 13.33 -10.14
C MET A 115 11.85 13.92 -10.42
N ALA A 116 11.19 14.50 -9.41
CA ALA A 116 9.90 15.14 -9.57
C ALA A 116 9.98 16.39 -10.47
N GLU A 117 11.06 17.18 -10.34
CA GLU A 117 11.34 18.28 -11.27
C GLU A 117 11.49 17.75 -12.70
N GLU A 118 12.36 16.77 -12.95
CA GLU A 118 12.58 16.22 -14.29
C GLU A 118 11.29 15.69 -14.93
N LEU A 119 10.46 14.97 -14.16
CA LEU A 119 9.18 14.45 -14.65
C LEU A 119 8.17 15.56 -15.00
N ALA A 120 8.25 16.73 -14.34
CA ALA A 120 7.38 17.85 -14.63
C ALA A 120 7.82 18.68 -15.86
N HIS A 121 9.08 18.50 -16.30
CA HIS A 121 9.65 19.24 -17.44
C HIS A 121 9.79 18.39 -18.71
N GLY A 122 9.56 17.08 -18.64
CA GLY A 122 9.58 16.13 -19.77
C GLY A 122 8.20 15.80 -20.30
#